data_AF-A4BCW1-F1
#
_entry.id   AF-A4BCW1-F1
#
_cell.length_a   1.000
_cell.length_b   1.000
_cell.length_c   1.000
_cell.angle_alpha   90.00
_cell.angle_beta   90.00
_cell.angle_gamma   90.00
#
_symmetry.space_group_name_H-M   'P 1'
#
loop_
_entity.id
_entity.type
_entity.pdbx_description
1 polymer ?
#
loop_
_entity_poly.entity_id
_entity_poly.type
_entity_poly.pdbx_seq_one_letter_code
_entity_poly.pdbx_strand_id
1 'polypeptide(L)'
;MKLPIFALAPLAALLTLGAQAQTVTDLDSDSLTLEQTIGTLLGSNLDIETFQFSGKPVQLGVFSDFGNLFDPTFETGILLSTGKVKGVVASPNNDDEATTRLSDSPVDDEDLGSELYDLAKLEIEFTPQFDALTLDFIFGSEEYNEYVHSRYNDRLQILVNGENCARTPDGQLFSINTVNDSTQYPPLFGEQKPSVNPELYINNDPGLSVNDHGHRESPSSAVYPTEMDGFTRLIRCTATVNPGEVNHLIIGLADLGDNQLDSWAFLRAGSLRSLPDNDDQPDADRDGIPDSIEAPDGQQPDTDGDGIVDMYDLDSDNDGIPDSVEYQGDQSVDQDMDGLRDQPNAPLLTLAPVDTDNDGWPDIHDYDSDSDTLTDLQESLSSLLSLAEIDANNDGILDDPTDRDQDGLFDAVDPTVPNGTVPGQPHELLDLDNDGLYNYRDVDSDGDQFNDKLENGDFDNDGINDRLQPEEGLKTAVSGVGSFEPVLSLLLPLLLLLRRRR
;
A
#
# COMPACT_ATOMS: atom_id res chain seq x y z
N MET A 1 -26.64 -13.14 58.51
CA MET A 1 -26.49 -14.39 57.74
C MET A 1 -25.45 -14.09 56.66
N LYS A 2 -24.20 -14.49 56.89
CA LYS A 2 -23.06 -14.21 56.00
C LYS A 2 -23.01 -15.31 54.93
N LEU A 3 -23.05 -14.94 53.65
CA LEU A 3 -22.72 -15.87 52.56
C LEU A 3 -21.21 -15.85 52.29
N PRO A 4 -20.59 -16.99 51.95
CA PRO A 4 -19.15 -17.11 51.81
C PRO A 4 -18.68 -16.68 50.41
N ILE A 5 -17.49 -16.09 50.38
CA ILE A 5 -16.70 -15.76 49.19
C ILE A 5 -16.04 -17.06 48.71
N PHE A 6 -16.29 -17.46 47.46
CA PHE A 6 -15.54 -18.53 46.80
C PHE A 6 -14.31 -17.92 46.12
N ALA A 7 -13.13 -18.43 46.47
CA ALA A 7 -11.87 -18.13 45.81
C ALA A 7 -11.81 -18.88 44.47
N LEU A 8 -11.64 -18.15 43.36
CA LEU A 8 -11.22 -18.73 42.09
C LEU A 8 -9.72 -19.04 42.16
N ALA A 9 -9.34 -20.28 41.85
CA ALA A 9 -7.97 -20.63 41.49
C ALA A 9 -7.74 -20.31 40.01
N PRO A 10 -6.57 -19.80 39.60
CA PRO A 10 -6.27 -19.59 38.19
C PRO A 10 -6.01 -20.95 37.54
N LEU A 11 -6.86 -21.32 36.58
CA LEU A 11 -6.60 -22.42 35.65
C LEU A 11 -5.68 -21.86 34.57
N ALA A 12 -4.38 -22.18 34.64
CA ALA A 12 -3.47 -21.93 33.54
C ALA A 12 -3.88 -22.83 32.36
N ALA A 13 -4.68 -22.28 31.44
CA ALA A 13 -4.90 -22.89 30.14
C ALA A 13 -3.62 -22.73 29.34
N LEU A 14 -2.96 -23.84 29.06
CA LEU A 14 -1.92 -23.92 28.05
C LEU A 14 -2.63 -23.65 26.70
N LEU A 15 -2.57 -22.42 26.19
CA LEU A 15 -2.98 -22.13 24.82
C LEU A 15 -1.99 -22.84 23.90
N THR A 16 -2.41 -23.98 23.37
CA THR A 16 -1.87 -24.46 22.10
C THR A 16 -2.46 -23.53 21.03
N LEU A 17 -1.68 -22.60 20.49
CA LEU A 17 -2.02 -21.96 19.22
C LEU A 17 -2.03 -23.08 18.16
N GLY A 18 -3.20 -23.63 17.87
CA GLY A 18 -3.41 -24.34 16.63
C GLY A 18 -3.63 -23.26 15.57
N ALA A 19 -2.86 -23.29 14.48
CA ALA A 19 -3.20 -22.53 13.29
C ALA A 19 -4.64 -22.89 12.89
N GLN A 20 -5.50 -21.88 12.77
CA GLN A 20 -6.83 -22.10 12.20
C GLN A 20 -6.64 -22.40 10.71
N ALA A 21 -7.40 -23.37 10.20
CA ALA A 21 -7.34 -23.74 8.79
C ALA A 21 -8.32 -22.85 8.01
N GLN A 22 -7.96 -22.45 6.79
CA GLN A 22 -8.86 -21.74 5.87
C GLN A 22 -10.23 -22.38 5.83
N THR A 23 -11.28 -21.57 5.94
CA THR A 23 -12.65 -22.06 5.84
C THR A 23 -13.42 -21.30 4.78
N VAL A 24 -14.29 -22.04 4.07
CA VAL A 24 -15.25 -21.49 3.11
C VAL A 24 -16.62 -22.09 3.39
N THR A 25 -17.62 -21.22 3.53
CA THR A 25 -19.03 -21.61 3.70
C THR A 25 -19.83 -21.02 2.54
N ASP A 26 -20.58 -21.87 1.83
CA ASP A 26 -21.42 -21.48 0.70
C ASP A 26 -22.88 -21.26 1.12
N LEU A 27 -23.68 -20.64 0.24
CA LEU A 27 -25.12 -20.42 0.45
C LEU A 27 -25.96 -21.70 0.33
N ASP A 28 -25.40 -22.80 -0.17
CA ASP A 28 -26.09 -24.11 -0.18
C ASP A 28 -26.14 -24.75 1.22
N SER A 29 -25.31 -24.26 2.16
CA SER A 29 -25.36 -24.67 3.56
C SER A 29 -26.56 -24.03 4.28
N ASP A 30 -27.29 -24.80 5.10
CA ASP A 30 -28.34 -24.27 5.99
C ASP A 30 -27.80 -23.26 7.05
N SER A 31 -26.49 -22.99 7.06
CA SER A 31 -25.78 -22.15 8.02
C SER A 31 -25.49 -20.73 7.57
N LEU A 32 -25.63 -20.41 6.28
CA LEU A 32 -25.31 -19.08 5.73
C LEU A 32 -26.48 -18.54 4.93
N THR A 33 -26.89 -17.30 5.21
CA THR A 33 -27.89 -16.57 4.41
C THR A 33 -27.23 -15.56 3.49
N LEU A 34 -27.95 -15.16 2.43
CA LEU A 34 -27.51 -14.07 1.56
C LEU A 34 -27.34 -12.77 2.37
N GLU A 35 -28.26 -12.45 3.28
CA GLU A 35 -28.17 -11.28 4.15
C GLU A 35 -26.89 -11.27 5.00
N GLN A 36 -26.50 -12.42 5.57
CA GLN A 36 -25.23 -12.53 6.30
C GLN A 36 -24.02 -12.34 5.39
N THR A 37 -24.09 -12.89 4.17
CA THR A 37 -23.02 -12.76 3.18
C THR A 37 -22.83 -11.30 2.78
N ILE A 38 -23.92 -10.59 2.44
CA ILE A 38 -23.85 -9.16 2.15
C ILE A 38 -23.32 -8.39 3.35
N GLY A 39 -23.83 -8.67 4.56
CA GLY A 39 -23.37 -8.04 5.79
C GLY A 39 -21.87 -8.18 6.05
N THR A 40 -21.21 -9.25 5.59
CA THR A 40 -19.75 -9.39 5.66
C THR A 40 -19.03 -8.39 4.75
N LEU A 41 -19.58 -8.11 3.58
CA LEU A 41 -18.97 -7.21 2.59
C LEU A 41 -19.07 -5.72 3.00
N LEU A 42 -20.14 -5.35 3.72
CA LEU A 42 -20.46 -3.95 4.02
C LEU A 42 -19.47 -3.31 4.99
N GLY A 43 -18.92 -2.17 4.57
CA GLY A 43 -18.18 -1.24 5.39
C GLY A 43 -19.03 -0.04 5.81
N SER A 44 -18.39 1.12 5.94
CA SER A 44 -18.97 2.35 6.47
C SER A 44 -19.63 3.24 5.41
N ASN A 45 -20.46 4.18 5.90
CA ASN A 45 -20.99 5.33 5.14
C ASN A 45 -21.86 4.99 3.93
N LEU A 46 -22.47 3.81 3.89
CA LEU A 46 -23.48 3.47 2.90
C LEU A 46 -24.64 2.71 3.56
N ASP A 47 -25.84 2.96 3.06
CA ASP A 47 -27.05 2.24 3.43
C ASP A 47 -27.46 1.31 2.29
N ILE A 48 -27.72 0.04 2.58
CA ILE A 48 -28.20 -0.92 1.58
C ILE A 48 -29.72 -0.85 1.45
N GLU A 49 -30.19 -0.72 0.22
CA GLU A 49 -31.62 -0.65 -0.13
C GLU A 49 -32.13 -2.04 -0.51
N THR A 50 -31.49 -2.67 -1.50
CA THR A 50 -31.84 -4.00 -1.98
C THR A 50 -30.59 -4.78 -2.39
N PHE A 51 -30.68 -6.10 -2.37
CA PHE A 51 -29.65 -6.98 -2.88
C PHE A 51 -30.25 -8.28 -3.42
N GLN A 52 -29.64 -8.85 -4.45
CA GLN A 52 -30.01 -10.15 -5.00
C GLN A 52 -28.81 -10.89 -5.56
N PHE A 53 -28.88 -12.22 -5.51
CA PHE A 53 -27.88 -13.10 -6.11
C PHE A 53 -28.52 -13.98 -7.18
N SER A 54 -27.91 -14.00 -8.36
CA SER A 54 -28.27 -14.81 -9.52
C SER A 54 -27.14 -15.79 -9.82
N GLY A 55 -27.39 -17.08 -9.55
CA GLY A 55 -26.40 -18.14 -9.69
C GLY A 55 -26.84 -19.41 -8.95
N LYS A 56 -25.95 -20.39 -8.84
CA LYS A 56 -26.13 -21.54 -7.95
C LYS A 56 -25.70 -21.16 -6.52
N PRO A 57 -26.38 -21.63 -5.46
CA PRO A 57 -25.98 -21.34 -4.08
C PRO A 57 -24.54 -21.75 -3.71
N VAL A 58 -23.92 -22.65 -4.47
CA VAL A 58 -22.52 -23.06 -4.27
C VAL A 58 -21.49 -22.09 -4.85
N GLN A 59 -21.92 -21.08 -5.61
CA GLN A 59 -21.06 -20.09 -6.30
C GLN A 59 -20.83 -18.82 -5.50
N LEU A 60 -21.48 -18.66 -4.34
CA LEU A 60 -21.31 -17.52 -3.45
C LEU A 60 -21.19 -18.02 -2.01
N GLY A 61 -20.26 -17.42 -1.26
CA GLY A 61 -20.02 -17.79 0.12
C GLY A 61 -19.22 -16.76 0.90
N VAL A 62 -18.88 -17.11 2.14
CA VAL A 62 -17.94 -16.38 3.00
C VAL A 62 -16.67 -17.21 3.18
N PHE A 63 -15.54 -16.53 3.29
CA PHE A 63 -14.25 -17.14 3.60
C PHE A 63 -13.66 -16.57 4.90
N SER A 64 -12.84 -17.35 5.59
CA SER A 64 -12.06 -16.93 6.76
C SER A 64 -10.70 -17.62 6.82
N ASP A 65 -9.77 -17.01 7.58
CA ASP A 65 -8.41 -17.52 7.82
C ASP A 65 -7.56 -17.55 6.53
N PHE A 66 -7.82 -16.64 5.59
CA PHE A 66 -7.06 -16.47 4.33
C PHE A 66 -5.87 -15.52 4.47
N GLY A 67 -5.64 -14.93 5.65
CA GLY A 67 -4.67 -13.85 5.79
C GLY A 67 -3.22 -14.24 5.52
N ASN A 68 -2.87 -15.51 5.76
CA ASN A 68 -1.54 -16.02 5.41
C ASN A 68 -1.37 -16.31 3.91
N LEU A 69 -2.47 -16.44 3.16
CA LEU A 69 -2.45 -16.67 1.72
C LEU A 69 -2.39 -15.35 0.95
N PHE A 70 -3.20 -14.38 1.38
CA PHE A 70 -3.32 -13.08 0.72
C PHE A 70 -2.57 -12.00 1.49
N ASP A 71 -3.26 -11.44 2.46
CA ASP A 71 -2.83 -10.38 3.34
C ASP A 71 -3.63 -10.52 4.65
N PRO A 72 -3.06 -10.30 5.83
CA PRO A 72 -3.74 -10.39 7.13
C PRO A 72 -4.99 -9.51 7.26
N THR A 73 -5.06 -8.39 6.56
CA THR A 73 -6.28 -7.57 6.48
C THR A 73 -7.31 -8.11 5.51
N PHE A 74 -6.91 -9.02 4.62
CA PHE A 74 -7.74 -9.81 3.73
C PHE A 74 -7.93 -11.24 4.27
N GLU A 75 -8.10 -11.38 5.59
CA GLU A 75 -8.34 -12.69 6.21
C GLU A 75 -9.77 -13.20 6.00
N THR A 76 -10.74 -12.29 5.89
CA THR A 76 -12.17 -12.62 5.81
C THR A 76 -12.88 -11.81 4.73
N GLY A 77 -14.00 -12.33 4.25
CA GLY A 77 -14.78 -11.67 3.21
C GLY A 77 -15.80 -12.58 2.55
N ILE A 78 -16.23 -12.19 1.37
CA ILE A 78 -17.09 -13.02 0.51
C ILE A 78 -16.32 -13.43 -0.74
N LEU A 79 -16.75 -14.51 -1.39
CA LEU A 79 -16.19 -14.90 -2.67
C LEU A 79 -17.26 -15.40 -3.63
N LEU A 80 -17.05 -15.07 -4.90
CA LEU A 80 -17.79 -15.64 -6.03
C LEU A 80 -16.90 -16.65 -6.74
N SER A 81 -17.51 -17.66 -7.36
CA SER A 81 -16.80 -18.62 -8.20
C SER A 81 -17.60 -19.00 -9.43
N THR A 82 -16.93 -19.25 -10.55
CA THR A 82 -17.58 -19.90 -11.68
C THR A 82 -17.91 -21.36 -11.37
N GLY A 83 -17.11 -22.05 -10.56
CA GLY A 83 -17.47 -23.35 -9.99
C GLY A 83 -17.98 -23.29 -8.55
N LYS A 84 -17.37 -24.08 -7.66
CA LYS A 84 -17.73 -24.09 -6.23
C LYS A 84 -16.76 -23.22 -5.45
N VAL A 85 -17.28 -22.33 -4.61
CA VAL A 85 -16.43 -21.53 -3.71
C VAL A 85 -15.60 -22.41 -2.76
N LYS A 86 -16.13 -23.58 -2.34
CA LYS A 86 -15.39 -24.55 -1.51
C LYS A 86 -14.24 -25.26 -2.25
N GLY A 87 -14.22 -25.19 -3.58
CA GLY A 87 -13.17 -25.79 -4.40
C GLY A 87 -11.82 -25.09 -4.23
N VAL A 88 -11.80 -23.85 -3.72
CA VAL A 88 -10.57 -23.04 -3.65
C VAL A 88 -9.58 -23.46 -2.57
N VAL A 89 -10.02 -24.23 -1.56
CA VAL A 89 -9.19 -24.58 -0.39
C VAL A 89 -8.42 -25.87 -0.66
N ALA A 90 -7.08 -25.77 -0.65
CA ALA A 90 -6.16 -26.87 -0.88
C ALA A 90 -5.09 -26.97 0.23
N SER A 91 -4.26 -28.02 0.24
CA SER A 91 -3.13 -28.08 1.17
C SER A 91 -1.99 -29.00 0.69
N PRO A 92 -1.03 -28.49 -0.13
CA PRO A 92 -1.06 -27.34 -1.06
C PRO A 92 -1.95 -27.58 -2.30
N ASN A 93 -1.90 -26.69 -3.31
CA ASN A 93 -2.48 -26.96 -4.65
C ASN A 93 -2.06 -28.35 -5.14
N ASN A 94 -3.03 -29.15 -5.56
CA ASN A 94 -2.79 -30.54 -5.95
C ASN A 94 -3.51 -30.98 -7.22
N ASP A 95 -4.20 -30.05 -7.89
CA ASP A 95 -4.99 -30.30 -9.10
C ASP A 95 -4.74 -29.15 -10.09
N ASP A 96 -4.20 -29.45 -11.28
CA ASP A 96 -3.90 -28.47 -12.34
C ASP A 96 -5.12 -28.12 -13.21
N GLU A 97 -6.30 -28.68 -12.88
CA GLU A 97 -7.55 -28.46 -13.60
C GLU A 97 -8.76 -28.50 -12.62
N ALA A 98 -8.65 -27.89 -11.44
CA ALA A 98 -9.67 -27.97 -10.39
C ALA A 98 -11.01 -27.33 -10.85
N THR A 99 -11.94 -28.15 -11.32
CA THR A 99 -13.18 -27.65 -11.94
C THR A 99 -14.48 -28.23 -11.37
N THR A 100 -15.51 -27.39 -11.32
CA THR A 100 -16.90 -27.79 -11.13
C THR A 100 -17.81 -27.18 -12.19
N ARG A 101 -18.21 -27.98 -13.17
CA ARG A 101 -19.22 -27.59 -14.16
C ARG A 101 -20.62 -27.46 -13.55
N LEU A 102 -21.23 -26.28 -13.66
CA LEU A 102 -22.56 -25.99 -13.11
C LEU A 102 -23.66 -25.81 -14.17
N SER A 103 -23.29 -25.48 -15.41
CA SER A 103 -24.14 -25.29 -16.57
C SER A 103 -23.47 -25.80 -17.84
N ASP A 104 -24.19 -26.56 -18.66
CA ASP A 104 -23.71 -27.03 -19.97
C ASP A 104 -24.05 -26.07 -21.13
N SER A 105 -24.75 -24.97 -20.85
CA SER A 105 -25.25 -24.06 -21.88
C SER A 105 -24.98 -22.61 -21.48
N PRO A 106 -24.51 -21.79 -22.43
CA PRO A 106 -24.23 -20.41 -22.13
C PRO A 106 -25.52 -19.59 -21.99
N VAL A 107 -25.40 -18.47 -21.29
CA VAL A 107 -26.45 -17.46 -21.13
C VAL A 107 -25.93 -16.11 -21.59
N ASP A 108 -26.86 -15.23 -21.93
CA ASP A 108 -26.58 -13.81 -22.15
C ASP A 108 -27.09 -13.03 -20.93
N ASP A 109 -26.30 -12.07 -20.48
CA ASP A 109 -26.63 -11.12 -19.42
C ASP A 109 -26.47 -9.69 -19.95
N GLU A 110 -27.37 -8.79 -19.54
CA GLU A 110 -27.39 -7.41 -20.05
C GLU A 110 -26.13 -6.64 -19.65
N ASP A 111 -25.59 -6.93 -18.47
CA ASP A 111 -24.47 -6.21 -17.89
C ASP A 111 -23.14 -6.89 -18.23
N LEU A 112 -23.11 -8.23 -18.14
CA LEU A 112 -21.89 -9.02 -18.32
C LEU A 112 -21.66 -9.49 -19.77
N GLY A 113 -22.64 -9.32 -20.65
CA GLY A 113 -22.54 -9.66 -22.08
C GLY A 113 -23.03 -11.06 -22.43
N SER A 114 -22.61 -11.57 -23.60
CA SER A 114 -23.12 -12.82 -24.18
C SER A 114 -22.16 -14.00 -24.03
N GLU A 115 -22.69 -15.20 -24.24
CA GLU A 115 -21.94 -16.48 -24.26
C GLU A 115 -21.24 -16.82 -22.93
N LEU A 116 -21.90 -16.52 -21.80
CA LEU A 116 -21.40 -16.72 -20.44
C LEU A 116 -21.74 -18.12 -19.94
N TYR A 117 -20.78 -18.87 -19.42
CA TYR A 117 -21.05 -20.10 -18.67
C TYR A 117 -20.87 -19.86 -17.18
N ASP A 118 -21.54 -20.70 -16.40
CA ASP A 118 -21.49 -20.70 -14.93
C ASP A 118 -21.58 -19.32 -14.28
N LEU A 119 -22.49 -18.50 -14.79
CA LEU A 119 -22.71 -17.13 -14.33
C LEU A 119 -23.10 -17.06 -12.84
N ALA A 120 -22.28 -16.37 -12.06
CA ALA A 120 -22.53 -15.93 -10.70
C ALA A 120 -22.57 -14.40 -10.66
N LYS A 121 -23.71 -13.83 -10.28
CA LYS A 121 -23.94 -12.37 -10.29
C LYS A 121 -24.58 -11.90 -9.00
N LEU A 122 -23.94 -10.93 -8.35
CA LEU A 122 -24.46 -10.22 -7.19
C LEU A 122 -24.84 -8.80 -7.60
N GLU A 123 -26.03 -8.36 -7.20
CA GLU A 123 -26.55 -7.02 -7.49
C GLU A 123 -26.94 -6.36 -6.17
N ILE A 124 -26.53 -5.11 -5.98
CA ILE A 124 -26.74 -4.33 -4.76
C ILE A 124 -27.18 -2.91 -5.15
N GLU A 125 -28.31 -2.47 -4.61
CA GLU A 125 -28.71 -1.06 -4.59
C GLU A 125 -28.35 -0.45 -3.24
N PHE A 126 -27.64 0.67 -3.26
CA PHE A 126 -27.17 1.34 -2.05
C PHE A 126 -27.26 2.86 -2.16
N THR A 127 -27.42 3.52 -1.02
CA THR A 127 -27.38 4.97 -0.88
C THR A 127 -26.09 5.35 -0.13
N PRO A 128 -25.06 5.87 -0.80
CA PRO A 128 -23.81 6.28 -0.16
C PRO A 128 -23.95 7.65 0.51
N GLN A 129 -23.17 7.88 1.56
CA GLN A 129 -23.07 9.18 2.22
C GLN A 129 -22.16 10.16 1.44
N PHE A 130 -21.18 9.62 0.72
CA PHE A 130 -20.18 10.36 -0.04
C PHE A 130 -20.14 9.89 -1.49
N ASP A 131 -19.25 10.49 -2.28
CA ASP A 131 -19.15 10.42 -3.74
C ASP A 131 -18.12 9.41 -4.24
N ALA A 132 -17.29 8.84 -3.38
CA ALA A 132 -16.47 7.69 -3.73
C ALA A 132 -17.02 6.40 -3.11
N LEU A 133 -16.89 5.31 -3.87
CA LEU A 133 -17.07 3.93 -3.43
C LEU A 133 -15.74 3.19 -3.56
N THR A 134 -15.37 2.42 -2.55
CA THR A 134 -14.24 1.49 -2.63
C THR A 134 -14.72 0.06 -2.52
N LEU A 135 -13.98 -0.86 -3.12
CA LEU A 135 -14.15 -2.31 -2.98
C LEU A 135 -12.82 -3.02 -3.26
N ASP A 136 -12.38 -3.87 -2.35
CA ASP A 136 -11.09 -4.56 -2.46
C ASP A 136 -11.31 -6.00 -2.94
N PHE A 137 -10.57 -6.42 -3.97
CA PHE A 137 -10.70 -7.76 -4.53
C PHE A 137 -9.36 -8.45 -4.81
N ILE A 138 -9.40 -9.78 -4.81
CA ILE A 138 -8.36 -10.66 -5.33
C ILE A 138 -9.04 -11.61 -6.32
N PHE A 139 -8.40 -11.83 -7.46
CA PHE A 139 -8.87 -12.78 -8.45
C PHE A 139 -7.90 -13.94 -8.56
N GLY A 140 -8.40 -15.15 -8.73
CA GLY A 140 -7.59 -16.29 -9.12
C GLY A 140 -8.35 -17.27 -10.00
N SER A 141 -7.60 -18.12 -10.69
CA SER A 141 -8.14 -18.96 -11.75
C SER A 141 -7.24 -20.16 -12.02
N GLU A 142 -7.87 -21.26 -12.42
CA GLU A 142 -7.24 -22.43 -13.04
C GLU A 142 -6.83 -22.17 -14.51
N GLU A 143 -7.20 -21.03 -15.10
CA GLU A 143 -6.77 -20.68 -16.46
C GLU A 143 -5.31 -20.18 -16.52
N TYR A 144 -4.75 -19.77 -15.38
CA TYR A 144 -3.34 -19.46 -15.26
C TYR A 144 -2.52 -20.76 -15.26
N ASN A 145 -1.36 -20.85 -15.88
CA ASN A 145 -0.76 -19.90 -16.83
C ASN A 145 -1.06 -20.27 -18.29
N GLU A 146 -1.62 -21.44 -18.48
CA GLU A 146 -1.79 -22.18 -19.72
C GLU A 146 -2.55 -21.36 -20.77
N TYR A 147 -3.57 -20.63 -20.33
CA TYR A 147 -4.57 -19.99 -21.18
C TYR A 147 -4.44 -18.48 -21.24
N VAL A 148 -3.44 -17.89 -20.58
CA VAL A 148 -3.09 -16.48 -20.71
C VAL A 148 -2.84 -16.13 -22.19
N HIS A 149 -3.38 -14.99 -22.62
CA HIS A 149 -3.47 -14.53 -24.01
C HIS A 149 -4.26 -15.42 -24.96
N SER A 150 -5.18 -16.22 -24.43
CA SER A 150 -6.13 -17.00 -25.22
C SER A 150 -7.53 -16.36 -25.20
N ARG A 151 -8.50 -17.07 -25.78
CA ARG A 151 -9.93 -16.69 -25.76
C ARG A 151 -10.65 -17.17 -24.50
N TYR A 152 -10.05 -18.11 -23.78
CA TYR A 152 -10.45 -18.56 -22.46
C TYR A 152 -9.83 -17.54 -21.51
N ASN A 153 -10.72 -16.75 -20.91
CA ASN A 153 -10.39 -15.53 -20.20
C ASN A 153 -11.64 -15.10 -19.43
N ASP A 154 -11.87 -15.76 -18.32
CA ASP A 154 -13.06 -15.60 -17.51
C ASP A 154 -13.36 -14.14 -17.17
N ARG A 155 -14.65 -13.83 -17.12
CA ARG A 155 -15.12 -12.45 -17.04
C ARG A 155 -15.44 -12.08 -15.61
N LEU A 156 -14.52 -11.36 -14.97
CA LEU A 156 -14.84 -10.52 -13.82
C LEU A 156 -15.31 -9.14 -14.28
N GLN A 157 -16.46 -8.68 -13.80
CA GLN A 157 -16.81 -7.26 -13.84
C GLN A 157 -17.35 -6.81 -12.50
N ILE A 158 -16.91 -5.62 -12.09
CA ILE A 158 -17.42 -4.90 -10.93
C ILE A 158 -17.95 -3.58 -11.47
N LEU A 159 -19.25 -3.51 -11.74
CA LEU A 159 -19.90 -2.37 -12.36
C LEU A 159 -20.53 -1.48 -11.28
N VAL A 160 -20.11 -0.22 -11.23
CA VAL A 160 -20.72 0.82 -10.38
C VAL A 160 -21.40 1.82 -11.29
N ASN A 161 -22.72 1.95 -11.19
CA ASN A 161 -23.54 2.78 -12.07
C ASN A 161 -23.31 2.49 -13.59
N GLY A 162 -22.94 1.26 -13.92
CA GLY A 162 -22.66 0.80 -15.27
C GLY A 162 -21.21 0.95 -15.74
N GLU A 163 -20.32 1.51 -14.92
CA GLU A 163 -18.90 1.61 -15.21
C GLU A 163 -18.10 0.52 -14.51
N ASN A 164 -17.22 -0.16 -15.24
CA ASN A 164 -16.38 -1.22 -14.66
C ASN A 164 -15.16 -0.63 -13.96
N CYS A 165 -15.10 -0.79 -12.64
CA CYS A 165 -13.97 -0.39 -11.80
C CYS A 165 -12.96 -1.54 -11.56
N ALA A 166 -13.24 -2.77 -12.02
CA ALA A 166 -12.26 -3.85 -11.98
C ALA A 166 -11.19 -3.59 -13.05
N ARG A 167 -10.15 -2.87 -12.66
CA ARG A 167 -9.05 -2.42 -13.52
C ARG A 167 -7.71 -2.65 -12.85
N THR A 168 -6.68 -2.81 -13.68
CA THR A 168 -5.29 -2.77 -13.25
C THR A 168 -4.85 -1.31 -13.00
N PRO A 169 -3.74 -1.06 -12.28
CA PRO A 169 -3.22 0.29 -12.03
C PRO A 169 -3.01 1.09 -13.32
N ASP A 170 -2.52 0.44 -14.39
CA ASP A 170 -2.38 1.05 -15.72
C ASP A 170 -3.72 1.28 -16.48
N GLY A 171 -4.86 1.10 -15.81
CA GLY A 171 -6.21 1.41 -16.29
C GLY A 171 -6.84 0.37 -17.23
N GLN A 172 -6.16 -0.75 -17.51
CA GLN A 172 -6.72 -1.82 -18.34
C GLN A 172 -7.87 -2.52 -17.62
N LEU A 173 -8.84 -3.04 -18.38
CA LEU A 173 -9.87 -3.90 -17.80
C LEU A 173 -9.23 -5.18 -17.27
N PHE A 174 -9.56 -5.51 -16.03
CA PHE A 174 -8.99 -6.67 -15.35
C PHE A 174 -9.33 -7.99 -16.06
N SER A 175 -8.33 -8.86 -16.23
CA SER A 175 -8.46 -10.25 -16.68
C SER A 175 -7.12 -11.01 -16.58
N ILE A 176 -7.11 -12.33 -16.81
CA ILE A 176 -5.86 -13.11 -16.88
C ILE A 176 -4.92 -12.63 -17.99
N ASN A 177 -5.48 -12.03 -19.04
CA ASN A 177 -4.70 -11.48 -20.15
C ASN A 177 -3.97 -10.17 -19.82
N THR A 178 -4.38 -9.49 -18.74
CA THR A 178 -3.86 -8.17 -18.33
C THR A 178 -3.13 -8.20 -16.99
N VAL A 179 -3.12 -9.34 -16.28
CA VAL A 179 -2.31 -9.58 -15.08
C VAL A 179 -1.68 -10.96 -15.20
N ASN A 180 -0.41 -11.04 -15.60
CA ASN A 180 0.31 -12.29 -15.78
C ASN A 180 1.82 -12.07 -15.90
N ASP A 181 2.58 -13.12 -15.62
CA ASP A 181 4.01 -13.16 -15.91
C ASP A 181 4.36 -14.16 -17.04
N SER A 182 3.88 -13.88 -18.25
CA SER A 182 4.16 -14.69 -19.46
C SER A 182 5.65 -14.79 -19.81
N THR A 183 6.51 -13.93 -19.27
CA THR A 183 7.97 -13.97 -19.48
C THR A 183 8.61 -15.08 -18.66
N GLN A 184 8.21 -15.21 -17.39
CA GLN A 184 8.68 -16.28 -16.51
C GLN A 184 7.92 -17.59 -16.70
N TYR A 185 6.61 -17.51 -16.96
CA TYR A 185 5.68 -18.64 -17.13
C TYR A 185 4.94 -18.52 -18.48
N PRO A 186 5.60 -18.88 -19.60
CA PRO A 186 4.99 -18.70 -20.93
C PRO A 186 3.73 -19.55 -21.12
N PRO A 187 2.64 -18.98 -21.69
CA PRO A 187 1.39 -19.70 -21.87
C PRO A 187 1.57 -20.89 -22.81
N LEU A 188 0.83 -21.98 -22.56
CA LEU A 188 0.90 -23.19 -23.39
C LEU A 188 -0.08 -23.17 -24.56
N PHE A 189 -1.27 -22.58 -24.36
CA PHE A 189 -2.36 -22.56 -25.34
C PHE A 189 -2.68 -21.16 -25.86
N GLY A 190 -2.26 -20.11 -25.15
CA GLY A 190 -2.40 -18.73 -25.62
C GLY A 190 -1.27 -18.23 -26.52
N GLU A 191 -1.42 -16.97 -26.96
CA GLU A 191 -0.42 -16.31 -27.80
C GLU A 191 0.86 -16.02 -27.00
N GLN A 192 2.03 -16.24 -27.61
CA GLN A 192 3.32 -15.91 -27.00
C GLN A 192 3.54 -14.39 -27.02
N LYS A 193 3.10 -13.70 -25.97
CA LYS A 193 3.25 -12.25 -25.75
C LYS A 193 4.05 -11.97 -24.46
N PRO A 194 4.59 -10.75 -24.29
CA PRO A 194 5.24 -10.34 -23.05
C PRO A 194 4.28 -10.33 -21.87
N SER A 195 4.84 -10.39 -20.65
CA SER A 195 4.10 -10.18 -19.39
C SER A 195 3.32 -8.86 -19.41
N VAL A 196 2.19 -8.84 -18.72
CA VAL A 196 1.36 -7.64 -18.52
C VAL A 196 1.05 -7.56 -17.04
N ASN A 197 1.44 -6.47 -16.38
CA ASN A 197 1.32 -6.28 -14.93
C ASN A 197 1.82 -7.50 -14.09
N PRO A 198 3.06 -8.01 -14.33
CA PRO A 198 3.59 -9.19 -13.63
C PRO A 198 3.76 -8.99 -12.12
N GLU A 199 3.93 -7.75 -11.66
CA GLU A 199 4.02 -7.38 -10.25
C GLU A 199 2.75 -7.73 -9.47
N LEU A 200 1.58 -7.68 -10.13
CA LEU A 200 0.30 -8.07 -9.54
C LEU A 200 0.02 -9.57 -9.58
N TYR A 201 0.83 -10.37 -10.28
CA TYR A 201 0.58 -11.78 -10.52
C TYR A 201 1.35 -12.68 -9.55
N ILE A 202 0.67 -13.66 -8.96
CA ILE A 202 1.25 -14.69 -8.10
C ILE A 202 0.98 -16.07 -8.72
N ASN A 203 2.06 -16.80 -9.01
CA ASN A 203 1.97 -18.15 -9.54
C ASN A 203 1.81 -19.20 -8.45
N ASN A 204 0.89 -20.14 -8.67
CA ASN A 204 0.66 -21.29 -7.80
C ASN A 204 0.33 -22.56 -8.60
N ASP A 205 0.72 -22.61 -9.88
CA ASP A 205 0.56 -23.76 -10.77
C ASP A 205 1.34 -24.97 -10.19
N PRO A 206 0.69 -26.12 -9.94
CA PRO A 206 1.32 -27.33 -9.43
C PRO A 206 2.20 -28.02 -10.47
N GLY A 207 2.24 -27.47 -11.68
CA GLY A 207 2.92 -27.98 -12.85
C GLY A 207 2.10 -29.10 -13.46
N LEU A 208 2.00 -29.10 -14.79
CA LEU A 208 1.29 -30.16 -15.50
C LEU A 208 1.74 -31.55 -15.05
N SER A 209 0.79 -32.36 -14.56
CA SER A 209 0.97 -33.79 -14.47
C SER A 209 1.23 -34.29 -15.89
N VAL A 210 2.48 -34.68 -16.18
CA VAL A 210 2.81 -35.37 -17.44
C VAL A 210 1.73 -36.44 -17.70
N ASN A 211 1.12 -36.39 -18.89
CA ASN A 211 0.53 -37.48 -19.71
C ASN A 211 -0.92 -37.25 -20.24
N ASP A 212 -1.19 -36.30 -21.15
CA ASP A 212 -2.10 -36.58 -22.30
C ASP A 212 -1.91 -35.69 -23.57
N HIS A 213 -1.19 -34.56 -23.51
CA HIS A 213 -1.07 -33.65 -24.68
C HIS A 213 0.36 -33.37 -25.19
N GLY A 214 1.41 -33.93 -24.56
CA GLY A 214 2.78 -33.88 -25.10
C GLY A 214 3.44 -32.49 -25.12
N HIS A 215 2.97 -31.55 -24.29
CA HIS A 215 3.55 -30.23 -24.12
C HIS A 215 4.62 -30.21 -23.00
N ARG A 216 5.44 -29.15 -23.00
CA ARG A 216 6.58 -28.98 -22.07
C ARG A 216 6.06 -28.88 -20.62
N GLU A 217 6.81 -29.47 -19.69
CA GLU A 217 6.52 -29.35 -18.26
C GLU A 217 6.61 -27.88 -17.83
N SER A 218 5.54 -27.35 -17.24
CA SER A 218 5.59 -26.13 -16.43
C SER A 218 6.24 -26.51 -15.09
N PRO A 219 7.32 -25.84 -14.65
CA PRO A 219 7.95 -26.17 -13.38
C PRO A 219 6.97 -25.89 -12.24
N SER A 220 6.60 -26.92 -11.48
CA SER A 220 5.75 -26.82 -10.29
C SER A 220 6.20 -25.69 -9.37
N SER A 221 5.28 -24.76 -9.13
CA SER A 221 5.42 -23.59 -8.25
C SER A 221 4.37 -23.56 -7.14
N ALA A 222 3.46 -24.54 -7.11
CA ALA A 222 2.44 -24.68 -6.07
C ALA A 222 3.05 -24.75 -4.66
N VAL A 223 3.01 -23.61 -3.96
CA VAL A 223 3.43 -23.48 -2.57
C VAL A 223 2.29 -22.95 -1.70
N TYR A 224 1.26 -22.38 -2.31
CA TYR A 224 0.16 -21.76 -1.62
C TYR A 224 -0.97 -22.77 -1.35
N PRO A 225 -1.65 -22.68 -0.19
CA PRO A 225 -2.75 -23.58 0.17
C PRO A 225 -4.06 -23.19 -0.53
N THR A 226 -4.07 -23.20 -1.85
CA THR A 226 -5.26 -22.94 -2.67
C THR A 226 -5.18 -23.74 -3.96
N GLU A 227 -6.32 -24.14 -4.53
CA GLU A 227 -6.31 -24.82 -5.84
C GLU A 227 -6.03 -23.86 -6.99
N MET A 228 -6.18 -22.53 -6.81
CA MET A 228 -5.90 -21.56 -7.88
C MET A 228 -4.49 -21.72 -8.44
N ASP A 229 -4.35 -22.01 -9.73
CA ASP A 229 -3.06 -22.09 -10.42
C ASP A 229 -2.36 -20.73 -10.53
N GLY A 230 -3.14 -19.65 -10.51
CA GLY A 230 -2.62 -18.31 -10.35
C GLY A 230 -3.65 -17.40 -9.70
N PHE A 231 -3.16 -16.39 -8.99
CA PHE A 231 -4.01 -15.38 -8.38
C PHE A 231 -3.28 -14.04 -8.33
N THR A 232 -4.03 -12.98 -8.04
CA THR A 232 -3.49 -11.63 -8.02
C THR A 232 -3.14 -11.17 -6.62
N ARG A 233 -2.28 -10.15 -6.53
CA ARG A 233 -2.25 -9.26 -5.37
C ARG A 233 -3.59 -8.55 -5.20
N LEU A 234 -3.75 -7.87 -4.07
CA LEU A 234 -4.90 -7.02 -3.80
C LEU A 234 -5.05 -5.98 -4.92
N ILE A 235 -6.26 -5.87 -5.47
CA ILE A 235 -6.63 -4.81 -6.40
C ILE A 235 -7.81 -4.06 -5.81
N ARG A 236 -7.74 -2.73 -5.84
CA ARG A 236 -8.80 -1.86 -5.35
C ARG A 236 -9.63 -1.33 -6.51
N CYS A 237 -10.92 -1.63 -6.49
CA CYS A 237 -11.90 -0.92 -7.28
C CYS A 237 -12.26 0.38 -6.56
N THR A 238 -12.10 1.50 -7.25
CA THR A 238 -12.65 2.81 -6.90
C THR A 238 -13.68 3.23 -7.94
N ALA A 239 -14.75 3.89 -7.50
CA ALA A 239 -15.78 4.39 -8.41
C ALA A 239 -16.51 5.60 -7.84
N THR A 240 -16.81 6.55 -8.73
CA THR A 240 -17.68 7.68 -8.40
C THR A 240 -19.14 7.24 -8.25
N VAL A 241 -19.78 7.71 -7.19
CA VAL A 241 -21.18 7.45 -6.83
C VAL A 241 -21.90 8.75 -6.49
N ASN A 242 -23.23 8.71 -6.46
CA ASN A 242 -24.07 9.88 -6.20
C ASN A 242 -24.46 9.92 -4.71
N PRO A 243 -23.93 10.85 -3.89
CA PRO A 243 -24.25 10.92 -2.46
C PRO A 243 -25.74 11.16 -2.21
N GLY A 244 -26.32 10.40 -1.28
CA GLY A 244 -27.74 10.53 -0.89
C GLY A 244 -28.75 10.09 -1.95
N GLU A 245 -28.29 9.53 -3.07
CA GLU A 245 -29.11 8.92 -4.12
C GLU A 245 -28.85 7.41 -4.22
N VAL A 246 -29.78 6.68 -4.82
CA VAL A 246 -29.60 5.23 -5.05
C VAL A 246 -28.60 5.02 -6.18
N ASN A 247 -27.56 4.24 -5.88
CA ASN A 247 -26.54 3.79 -6.81
C ASN A 247 -26.64 2.26 -6.98
N HIS A 248 -26.06 1.76 -8.07
CA HIS A 248 -26.13 0.34 -8.44
C HIS A 248 -24.73 -0.27 -8.52
N LEU A 249 -24.51 -1.35 -7.77
CA LEU A 249 -23.31 -2.18 -7.85
C LEU A 249 -23.68 -3.56 -8.39
N ILE A 250 -22.93 -4.02 -9.39
CA ILE A 250 -22.99 -5.37 -9.94
C ILE A 250 -21.61 -6.00 -9.82
N ILE A 251 -21.55 -7.19 -9.24
CA ILE A 251 -20.35 -8.02 -9.22
C ILE A 251 -20.68 -9.31 -9.95
N GLY A 252 -20.06 -9.52 -11.10
CA GLY A 252 -20.30 -10.69 -11.94
C GLY A 252 -19.03 -11.45 -12.24
N LEU A 253 -19.14 -12.77 -12.19
CA LEU A 253 -18.10 -13.72 -12.56
C LEU A 253 -18.72 -14.83 -13.42
N ALA A 254 -18.09 -15.14 -14.56
CA ALA A 254 -18.58 -16.17 -15.48
C ALA A 254 -17.44 -16.70 -16.35
N ASP A 255 -17.52 -17.98 -16.74
CA ASP A 255 -16.57 -18.54 -17.69
C ASP A 255 -16.79 -17.97 -19.09
N LEU A 256 -15.70 -17.80 -19.84
CA LEU A 256 -15.75 -17.42 -21.25
C LEU A 256 -15.15 -18.48 -22.18
N GLY A 257 -15.91 -18.82 -23.21
CA GLY A 257 -15.47 -19.69 -24.30
C GLY A 257 -15.80 -21.17 -24.08
N ASP A 258 -15.76 -21.66 -22.85
CA ASP A 258 -16.39 -22.92 -22.43
C ASP A 258 -16.85 -22.86 -20.95
N ASN A 259 -17.13 -24.02 -20.35
CA ASN A 259 -17.58 -24.19 -18.97
C ASN A 259 -16.59 -25.03 -18.14
N GLN A 260 -15.30 -24.88 -18.44
CA GLN A 260 -14.22 -25.62 -17.83
C GLN A 260 -13.29 -24.64 -17.15
N LEU A 261 -12.61 -25.15 -16.10
CA LEU A 261 -11.68 -24.40 -15.27
C LEU A 261 -12.41 -23.35 -14.44
N ASP A 262 -12.19 -23.38 -13.13
CA ASP A 262 -12.92 -22.49 -12.23
C ASP A 262 -12.11 -21.21 -12.00
N SER A 263 -12.82 -20.10 -11.85
CA SER A 263 -12.26 -18.83 -11.36
C SER A 263 -12.91 -18.44 -10.05
N TRP A 264 -12.20 -17.62 -9.26
CA TRP A 264 -12.64 -17.08 -7.99
C TRP A 264 -12.39 -15.59 -7.90
N ALA A 265 -13.38 -14.85 -7.41
CA ALA A 265 -13.25 -13.44 -7.05
C ALA A 265 -13.51 -13.30 -5.55
N PHE A 266 -12.46 -13.02 -4.79
CA PHE A 266 -12.51 -12.73 -3.37
C PHE A 266 -12.75 -11.25 -3.16
N LEU A 267 -13.61 -10.90 -2.21
CA LEU A 267 -13.96 -9.53 -1.86
C LEU A 267 -13.80 -9.36 -0.35
N ARG A 268 -12.98 -8.40 0.05
CA ARG A 268 -12.57 -8.24 1.46
C ARG A 268 -13.74 -7.80 2.33
N ALA A 269 -13.85 -8.35 3.53
CA ALA A 269 -14.86 -7.94 4.50
C ALA A 269 -14.76 -6.44 4.80
N GLY A 270 -15.90 -5.76 4.85
CA GLY A 270 -15.96 -4.32 5.15
C GLY A 270 -15.36 -3.39 4.09
N SER A 271 -14.93 -3.92 2.93
CA SER A 271 -14.28 -3.09 1.91
C SER A 271 -15.27 -2.35 1.02
N LEU A 272 -16.53 -2.80 0.94
CA LEU A 272 -17.59 -2.05 0.27
C LEU A 272 -18.01 -0.88 1.17
N ARG A 273 -17.43 0.28 0.96
CA ARG A 273 -17.68 1.48 1.78
C ARG A 273 -17.65 2.72 0.91
N SER A 274 -18.36 3.76 1.37
CA SER A 274 -18.30 5.07 0.75
C SER A 274 -17.33 5.95 1.54
N LEU A 275 -16.44 6.63 0.82
CA LEU A 275 -15.49 7.57 1.39
C LEU A 275 -15.73 8.94 0.75
N PRO A 276 -15.49 10.05 1.46
CA PRO A 276 -15.37 11.36 0.83
C PRO A 276 -14.36 11.28 -0.31
N ASP A 277 -14.76 11.66 -1.52
CA ASP A 277 -13.81 12.03 -2.57
C ASP A 277 -13.35 13.44 -2.22
N ASN A 278 -12.07 13.63 -1.90
CA ASN A 278 -11.61 14.92 -1.38
C ASN A 278 -11.21 15.91 -2.47
N ASP A 279 -11.33 15.53 -3.73
CA ASP A 279 -11.54 16.47 -4.81
C ASP A 279 -12.20 15.76 -5.99
N ASP A 280 -12.62 16.53 -6.99
CA ASP A 280 -13.11 15.97 -8.25
C ASP A 280 -11.95 15.37 -9.10
N GLN A 281 -10.86 14.86 -8.51
CA GLN A 281 -9.64 14.39 -9.16
C GLN A 281 -9.15 13.03 -8.59
N PRO A 282 -8.47 12.21 -9.41
CA PRO A 282 -7.81 10.99 -8.94
C PRO A 282 -6.74 11.27 -7.86
N ASP A 283 -6.64 10.39 -6.87
CA ASP A 283 -5.67 10.34 -5.76
C ASP A 283 -5.46 8.84 -5.44
N ALA A 284 -4.32 8.27 -5.86
CA ALA A 284 -4.14 6.82 -5.96
C ALA A 284 -3.56 6.15 -4.71
N ASP A 285 -2.59 6.76 -4.04
CA ASP A 285 -1.99 6.33 -2.75
C ASP A 285 -2.79 6.80 -1.52
N ARG A 286 -3.59 7.88 -1.63
CA ARG A 286 -4.49 8.45 -0.60
C ARG A 286 -3.80 9.19 0.51
N ASP A 287 -2.63 9.73 0.21
CA ASP A 287 -1.89 10.60 1.10
C ASP A 287 -2.63 11.96 1.30
N GLY A 288 -3.54 12.30 0.37
CA GLY A 288 -4.37 13.50 0.35
C GLY A 288 -3.96 14.54 -0.70
N ILE A 289 -2.95 14.25 -1.51
CA ILE A 289 -2.51 14.98 -2.68
C ILE A 289 -3.16 14.34 -3.92
N PRO A 290 -3.66 15.12 -4.90
CA PRO A 290 -4.27 14.54 -6.09
C PRO A 290 -3.22 14.21 -7.16
N ASP A 291 -3.36 13.08 -7.87
CA ASP A 291 -2.51 12.60 -8.98
C ASP A 291 -2.13 13.70 -9.98
N SER A 292 -2.98 14.71 -10.15
CA SER A 292 -2.70 15.86 -11.02
C SER A 292 -1.50 16.73 -10.56
N ILE A 293 -1.07 16.56 -9.32
CA ILE A 293 0.01 17.28 -8.65
C ILE A 293 1.27 16.43 -8.56
N GLU A 294 1.22 15.14 -8.20
CA GLU A 294 2.39 14.24 -8.31
C GLU A 294 2.70 13.89 -9.77
N ALA A 295 1.67 13.70 -10.59
CA ALA A 295 1.78 13.32 -12.00
C ALA A 295 1.23 14.40 -12.97
N PRO A 296 1.80 15.62 -13.00
CA PRO A 296 1.31 16.69 -13.86
C PRO A 296 1.44 16.32 -15.35
N ASP A 297 0.41 16.67 -16.13
CA ASP A 297 0.26 16.36 -17.56
C ASP A 297 0.15 14.85 -17.92
N GLY A 298 -0.13 13.97 -16.95
CA GLY A 298 -0.30 12.53 -17.17
C GLY A 298 1.01 11.83 -17.55
N GLN A 299 2.14 12.43 -17.15
CA GLN A 299 3.39 11.69 -17.04
C GLN A 299 3.30 10.77 -15.84
N GLN A 300 4.10 9.71 -15.85
CA GLN A 300 4.27 8.81 -14.71
C GLN A 300 5.70 9.04 -14.24
N PRO A 301 5.98 10.17 -13.56
CA PRO A 301 7.27 10.40 -12.94
C PRO A 301 7.49 9.35 -11.84
N ASP A 302 8.75 9.04 -11.65
CA ASP A 302 9.28 8.05 -10.72
C ASP A 302 10.55 8.75 -10.25
N THR A 303 10.37 9.63 -9.26
CA THR A 303 11.32 10.68 -8.91
C THR A 303 12.59 10.06 -8.36
N ASP A 304 12.48 9.10 -7.45
CA ASP A 304 13.58 8.37 -6.84
C ASP A 304 14.10 7.17 -7.67
N GLY A 305 13.31 6.64 -8.60
CA GLY A 305 13.67 5.55 -9.49
C GLY A 305 13.51 4.14 -8.90
N ASP A 306 12.68 3.96 -7.86
CA ASP A 306 12.45 2.66 -7.22
C ASP A 306 11.49 1.73 -8.00
N GLY A 307 10.74 2.31 -8.96
CA GLY A 307 9.79 1.62 -9.83
C GLY A 307 8.33 1.64 -9.35
N ILE A 308 8.04 2.32 -8.25
CA ILE A 308 6.75 2.93 -7.93
C ILE A 308 6.72 4.28 -8.68
N VAL A 309 5.53 4.83 -8.90
CA VAL A 309 5.36 6.07 -9.68
C VAL A 309 4.80 7.06 -8.69
N ASP A 310 5.26 8.32 -8.69
CA ASP A 310 4.98 9.32 -7.65
C ASP A 310 3.49 9.33 -7.19
N MET A 311 2.53 9.24 -8.12
CA MET A 311 1.08 9.16 -7.81
C MET A 311 0.59 7.86 -7.12
N TYR A 312 1.49 6.93 -6.80
CA TYR A 312 1.25 5.67 -6.10
C TYR A 312 2.25 5.48 -4.95
N ASP A 313 3.07 6.50 -4.69
CA ASP A 313 4.14 6.49 -3.71
C ASP A 313 3.74 7.40 -2.54
N LEU A 314 4.04 6.99 -1.30
CA LEU A 314 3.77 7.84 -0.13
C LEU A 314 4.93 8.77 0.19
N ASP A 315 6.09 8.54 -0.43
CA ASP A 315 7.34 9.29 -0.26
C ASP A 315 8.04 9.30 -1.63
N SER A 316 7.59 10.18 -2.52
CA SER A 316 7.92 10.19 -3.95
C SER A 316 9.42 10.34 -4.23
N ASP A 317 10.17 10.91 -3.30
CA ASP A 317 11.60 11.13 -3.42
C ASP A 317 12.44 10.24 -2.46
N ASN A 318 11.76 9.43 -1.64
CA ASN A 318 12.29 8.42 -0.73
C ASN A 318 13.38 8.94 0.21
N ASP A 319 13.18 10.16 0.70
CA ASP A 319 14.03 10.83 1.68
C ASP A 319 13.62 10.53 3.15
N GLY A 320 12.52 9.79 3.34
CA GLY A 320 11.99 9.40 4.64
C GLY A 320 10.98 10.37 5.26
N ILE A 321 10.54 11.38 4.51
CA ILE A 321 9.47 12.31 4.85
C ILE A 321 8.30 12.08 3.86
N PRO A 322 7.08 11.75 4.34
CA PRO A 322 5.97 11.47 3.43
C PRO A 322 5.46 12.72 2.70
N ASP A 323 5.01 12.55 1.46
CA ASP A 323 4.45 13.59 0.60
C ASP A 323 3.33 14.37 1.31
N SER A 324 2.48 13.64 2.04
CA SER A 324 1.34 14.21 2.78
C SER A 324 1.76 15.27 3.82
N VAL A 325 2.98 15.15 4.35
CA VAL A 325 3.59 16.09 5.28
C VAL A 325 4.24 17.25 4.51
N GLU A 326 5.00 16.95 3.47
CA GLU A 326 5.81 17.91 2.71
C GLU A 326 4.99 18.86 1.84
N TYR A 327 3.86 18.42 1.32
CA TYR A 327 2.99 19.19 0.42
C TYR A 327 2.70 20.62 0.90
N GLN A 328 2.56 20.80 2.21
CA GLN A 328 2.48 22.11 2.88
C GLN A 328 3.56 22.30 3.96
N GLY A 329 4.44 21.31 4.12
CA GLY A 329 5.33 21.06 5.24
C GLY A 329 4.70 21.40 6.59
N ASP A 330 3.69 20.61 6.96
CA ASP A 330 2.94 20.76 8.19
C ASP A 330 2.65 19.39 8.79
N GLN A 331 3.46 18.91 9.74
CA GLN A 331 3.20 17.61 10.39
C GLN A 331 1.87 17.54 11.13
N SER A 332 1.18 18.67 11.40
CA SER A 332 -0.12 18.60 12.06
C SER A 332 -1.20 17.92 11.21
N VAL A 333 -0.90 17.67 9.93
CA VAL A 333 -1.72 16.89 9.01
C VAL A 333 -1.59 15.38 9.23
N ASP A 334 -0.51 14.89 9.83
CA ASP A 334 -0.25 13.47 10.14
C ASP A 334 0.24 13.32 11.60
N GLN A 335 -0.68 13.34 12.56
CA GLN A 335 -0.33 13.30 13.99
C GLN A 335 -0.12 11.89 14.52
N ASP A 336 -0.65 10.86 13.83
CA ASP A 336 -0.32 9.47 14.13
C ASP A 336 0.98 9.00 13.49
N MET A 337 1.59 9.83 12.63
CA MET A 337 2.83 9.55 11.92
C MET A 337 2.67 8.22 11.21
N ASP A 338 1.63 8.16 10.38
CA ASP A 338 1.30 6.99 9.59
C ASP A 338 1.68 7.25 8.10
N GLY A 339 2.16 8.44 7.74
CA GLY A 339 2.46 8.80 6.35
C GLY A 339 1.22 9.18 5.56
N LEU A 340 0.03 8.96 6.11
CA LEU A 340 -1.22 9.48 5.59
C LEU A 340 -1.68 10.67 6.43
N ARG A 341 -2.48 11.49 5.79
CA ARG A 341 -3.14 12.59 6.48
C ARG A 341 -4.24 12.09 7.42
N ASP A 342 -4.20 12.47 8.69
CA ASP A 342 -5.21 12.24 9.76
C ASP A 342 -6.63 12.66 9.35
N GLN A 343 -6.71 13.78 8.63
CA GLN A 343 -7.94 14.34 8.11
C GLN A 343 -7.86 14.32 6.59
N PRO A 344 -7.88 13.14 5.95
CA PRO A 344 -7.76 13.08 4.49
C PRO A 344 -8.90 13.91 3.86
N ASN A 345 -10.03 14.02 4.59
CA ASN A 345 -11.24 14.74 4.23
C ASN A 345 -11.28 16.26 4.47
N ALA A 346 -10.18 16.86 4.92
CA ALA A 346 -10.06 18.31 4.98
C ALA A 346 -9.52 18.80 3.63
N PRO A 347 -10.29 19.53 2.80
CA PRO A 347 -9.83 19.86 1.46
C PRO A 347 -8.51 20.63 1.52
N LEU A 348 -7.48 20.13 0.81
CA LEU A 348 -6.28 20.91 0.45
C LEU A 348 -6.74 21.95 -0.58
N LEU A 349 -7.49 22.94 -0.10
CA LEU A 349 -8.06 23.99 -0.92
C LEU A 349 -6.91 24.80 -1.54
N THR A 350 -6.62 24.56 -2.82
CA THR A 350 -6.10 25.56 -3.78
C THR A 350 -4.70 26.11 -3.56
N LEU A 351 -3.89 25.50 -2.69
CA LEU A 351 -2.48 25.89 -2.52
C LEU A 351 -1.61 25.01 -3.43
N ALA A 352 -0.61 25.64 -4.05
CA ALA A 352 0.43 24.89 -4.74
C ALA A 352 1.27 24.12 -3.70
N PRO A 353 1.93 23.02 -4.11
CA PRO A 353 3.02 22.44 -3.32
C PRO A 353 3.99 23.52 -2.84
N VAL A 354 4.54 23.33 -1.64
CA VAL A 354 5.67 24.14 -1.18
C VAL A 354 6.88 23.87 -2.08
N ASP A 355 7.65 24.92 -2.32
CA ASP A 355 8.90 24.94 -3.07
C ASP A 355 9.79 25.90 -2.26
N THR A 356 10.50 25.33 -1.30
CA THR A 356 11.17 26.04 -0.21
C THR A 356 12.29 26.93 -0.75
N ASP A 357 13.12 26.42 -1.64
CA ASP A 357 14.25 27.16 -2.23
C ASP A 357 13.90 27.95 -3.51
N ASN A 358 12.71 27.72 -4.09
CA ASN A 358 12.22 28.32 -5.34
C ASN A 358 13.02 27.94 -6.60
N ASP A 359 13.56 26.72 -6.66
CA ASP A 359 14.28 26.21 -7.83
C ASP A 359 13.35 25.64 -8.92
N GLY A 360 12.10 25.35 -8.54
CA GLY A 360 11.04 24.84 -9.40
C GLY A 360 10.73 23.35 -9.25
N TRP A 361 11.40 22.65 -8.34
CA TRP A 361 10.98 21.38 -7.79
C TRP A 361 10.23 21.62 -6.48
N PRO A 362 8.99 21.12 -6.33
CA PRO A 362 8.34 21.09 -5.05
C PRO A 362 9.09 20.23 -4.03
N ASP A 363 8.96 20.55 -2.74
CA ASP A 363 9.57 19.80 -1.63
C ASP A 363 9.28 18.28 -1.75
N ILE A 364 8.04 17.88 -2.08
CA ILE A 364 7.62 16.47 -2.34
C ILE A 364 8.41 15.72 -3.45
N HIS A 365 9.32 16.39 -4.16
CA HIS A 365 10.14 15.80 -5.22
C HIS A 365 11.59 16.31 -5.16
N ASP A 366 12.02 16.94 -4.06
CA ASP A 366 13.29 17.63 -3.94
C ASP A 366 14.11 17.15 -2.74
N TYR A 367 15.16 16.36 -3.01
CA TYR A 367 16.00 15.76 -1.98
C TYR A 367 16.79 16.73 -1.06
N ASP A 368 16.75 18.05 -1.30
CA ASP A 368 17.44 19.13 -0.56
C ASP A 368 16.58 20.41 -0.64
N SER A 369 15.40 20.39 0.00
CA SER A 369 14.33 21.39 -0.12
C SER A 369 14.76 22.83 0.12
N ASP A 370 15.78 23.08 0.95
CA ASP A 370 16.28 24.44 1.24
C ASP A 370 17.60 24.79 0.54
N SER A 371 18.13 23.89 -0.29
CA SER A 371 19.36 24.05 -1.08
C SER A 371 20.58 24.37 -0.21
N ASP A 372 20.60 23.83 1.00
CA ASP A 372 21.64 24.02 1.98
C ASP A 372 22.91 23.21 1.67
N THR A 373 22.79 22.12 0.89
CA THR A 373 23.75 21.02 0.63
C THR A 373 23.72 19.85 1.61
N LEU A 374 22.80 19.87 2.57
CA LEU A 374 22.41 18.70 3.36
C LEU A 374 21.09 18.20 2.79
N THR A 375 20.97 16.88 2.63
CA THR A 375 19.73 16.30 2.09
C THR A 375 18.67 16.25 3.17
N ASP A 376 17.41 16.26 2.75
CA ASP A 376 16.26 16.27 3.65
C ASP A 376 16.23 15.03 4.54
N LEU A 377 16.57 13.85 3.98
CA LEU A 377 16.91 12.63 4.73
C LEU A 377 17.97 12.85 5.82
N GLN A 378 19.05 13.56 5.52
CA GLN A 378 20.08 13.84 6.53
C GLN A 378 19.56 14.78 7.63
N GLU A 379 18.61 15.64 7.30
CA GLU A 379 18.10 16.68 8.19
C GLU A 379 16.99 16.17 9.10
N SER A 380 16.15 15.27 8.58
CA SER A 380 15.05 14.58 9.26
C SER A 380 15.52 13.55 10.29
N LEU A 381 16.74 13.02 10.14
CA LEU A 381 17.28 12.04 11.06
C LEU A 381 17.59 12.60 12.44
N SER A 382 16.92 12.04 13.45
CA SER A 382 17.41 12.11 14.82
C SER A 382 18.75 11.37 14.95
N SER A 383 19.61 11.81 15.87
CA SER A 383 21.01 11.33 16.06
C SER A 383 21.20 9.83 16.39
N LEU A 384 20.16 9.00 16.24
CA LEU A 384 20.11 7.59 16.61
C LEU A 384 20.33 6.63 15.44
N LEU A 385 20.20 7.11 14.19
CA LEU A 385 20.46 6.34 12.97
C LEU A 385 21.73 6.85 12.30
N SER A 386 22.50 5.92 11.70
CA SER A 386 23.69 6.28 10.95
C SER A 386 23.31 6.44 9.48
N LEU A 387 23.44 7.65 8.93
CA LEU A 387 23.29 7.89 7.49
C LEU A 387 24.03 6.86 6.64
N ALA A 388 25.26 6.50 7.01
CA ALA A 388 26.04 5.50 6.29
C ALA A 388 25.45 4.06 6.28
N GLU A 389 24.37 3.79 7.03
CA GLU A 389 23.65 2.52 7.03
C GLU A 389 22.42 2.54 6.12
N ILE A 390 21.82 3.71 5.88
CA ILE A 390 20.55 3.87 5.15
C ILE A 390 20.68 4.69 3.86
N ASP A 391 21.74 5.49 3.74
CA ASP A 391 22.12 6.30 2.57
C ASP A 391 23.67 6.30 2.49
N ALA A 392 24.24 5.23 1.93
CA ALA A 392 25.68 5.02 1.88
C ALA A 392 26.35 5.70 0.67
N ASN A 393 25.57 6.07 -0.34
CA ASN A 393 26.01 6.82 -1.51
C ASN A 393 25.86 8.34 -1.34
N ASN A 394 25.15 8.79 -0.30
CA ASN A 394 24.93 10.20 0.04
C ASN A 394 24.24 10.95 -1.10
N ASP A 395 23.22 10.34 -1.69
CA ASP A 395 22.40 10.97 -2.72
C ASP A 395 21.04 11.48 -2.22
N GLY A 396 20.73 11.29 -0.93
CA GLY A 396 19.49 11.77 -0.30
C GLY A 396 18.38 10.75 -0.31
N ILE A 397 18.53 9.64 -1.04
CA ILE A 397 17.53 8.59 -1.19
C ILE A 397 17.93 7.40 -0.31
N LEU A 398 16.94 6.74 0.29
CA LEU A 398 17.15 5.51 1.04
C LEU A 398 17.67 4.35 0.14
N ASP A 399 18.80 3.75 0.52
CA ASP A 399 19.52 2.72 -0.26
C ASP A 399 18.81 1.34 -0.32
N ASP A 400 17.94 1.03 0.66
CA ASP A 400 17.25 -0.26 0.78
C ASP A 400 15.76 -0.10 0.45
N PRO A 401 15.32 -0.36 -0.79
CA PRO A 401 13.93 -0.23 -1.24
C PRO A 401 13.05 -1.40 -0.76
N THR A 402 13.39 -1.99 0.38
CA THR A 402 12.57 -3.02 0.98
C THR A 402 11.37 -2.35 1.62
N ASP A 403 10.25 -2.34 0.90
CA ASP A 403 8.94 -2.01 1.44
C ASP A 403 8.15 -3.32 1.60
N ARG A 404 7.85 -3.69 2.86
CA ARG A 404 7.28 -5.01 3.17
C ARG A 404 5.76 -5.05 3.05
N ASP A 405 5.07 -3.97 3.39
CA ASP A 405 3.62 -3.83 3.31
C ASP A 405 3.14 -3.08 2.06
N GLN A 406 4.06 -2.62 1.22
CA GLN A 406 3.79 -2.02 -0.09
C GLN A 406 2.89 -0.80 0.03
N ASP A 407 3.17 0.05 1.00
CA ASP A 407 2.48 1.31 1.15
C ASP A 407 3.26 2.50 0.57
N GLY A 408 4.51 2.33 0.12
CA GLY A 408 5.34 3.40 -0.43
C GLY A 408 6.43 3.87 0.53
N LEU A 409 6.41 3.47 1.81
CA LEU A 409 7.47 3.81 2.76
C LEU A 409 8.46 2.65 2.92
N PHE A 410 9.77 2.93 2.80
CA PHE A 410 10.77 1.88 2.97
C PHE A 410 10.96 1.44 4.43
N ASP A 411 11.25 0.15 4.65
CA ASP A 411 11.48 -0.49 5.96
C ASP A 411 12.50 0.25 6.85
N ALA A 412 13.41 1.02 6.24
CA ALA A 412 14.43 1.80 6.92
C ALA A 412 13.83 2.91 7.80
N VAL A 413 12.71 3.47 7.34
CA VAL A 413 11.96 4.54 8.00
C VAL A 413 10.62 4.04 8.51
N ASP A 414 10.03 3.02 7.88
CA ASP A 414 8.89 2.27 8.40
C ASP A 414 9.24 0.85 8.88
N PRO A 415 9.76 0.67 10.11
CA PRO A 415 10.04 -0.65 10.64
C PRO A 415 8.78 -1.35 11.20
N THR A 416 7.73 -1.55 10.39
CA THR A 416 6.61 -2.42 10.76
C THR A 416 6.80 -3.89 10.31
N VAL A 417 6.18 -4.79 11.06
CA VAL A 417 6.44 -6.24 11.07
C VAL A 417 5.70 -6.97 9.96
N PRO A 418 6.11 -8.21 9.58
CA PRO A 418 5.32 -9.05 8.68
C PRO A 418 3.89 -9.14 9.21
N ASN A 419 2.93 -8.70 8.38
CA ASN A 419 1.50 -8.54 8.67
C ASN A 419 0.99 -7.14 9.09
N GLY A 420 1.67 -6.05 8.72
CA GLY A 420 1.20 -4.67 8.86
C GLY A 420 0.25 -4.22 7.73
N THR A 421 -0.66 -3.33 8.08
CA THR A 421 -1.38 -2.36 7.22
C THR A 421 -1.59 -1.09 8.06
N VAL A 422 -0.59 -0.80 8.88
CA VAL A 422 -0.55 0.45 9.62
C VAL A 422 0.28 1.31 8.70
N PRO A 423 -0.25 2.42 8.20
CA PRO A 423 0.57 3.34 7.43
C PRO A 423 1.81 3.68 8.28
N GLY A 424 2.99 3.66 7.66
CA GLY A 424 4.27 3.49 8.34
C GLY A 424 4.63 4.58 9.35
N GLN A 425 5.64 4.38 10.21
CA GLN A 425 6.12 5.42 11.14
C GLN A 425 7.33 6.19 10.61
N PRO A 426 7.18 7.16 9.69
CA PRO A 426 8.28 7.93 9.09
C PRO A 426 9.07 8.71 10.15
N HIS A 427 10.14 9.37 9.71
CA HIS A 427 10.99 10.14 10.62
C HIS A 427 10.21 11.26 11.34
N GLU A 428 10.49 11.41 12.65
CA GLU A 428 9.98 12.55 13.42
C GLU A 428 10.60 13.84 12.86
N LEU A 429 9.80 14.74 12.28
CA LEU A 429 10.31 16.04 11.86
C LEU A 429 10.62 16.93 13.06
N LEU A 430 11.76 17.60 12.97
CA LEU A 430 12.28 18.48 14.01
C LEU A 430 12.14 19.93 13.58
N ASP A 431 11.68 20.78 14.50
CA ASP A 431 11.74 22.25 14.44
C ASP A 431 12.51 22.68 15.69
N LEU A 432 13.83 22.76 15.56
CA LEU A 432 14.74 22.82 16.70
C LEU A 432 14.72 24.20 17.37
N ASP A 433 14.63 25.29 16.61
CA ASP A 433 14.59 26.65 17.13
C ASP A 433 13.16 27.18 17.42
N ASN A 434 12.13 26.45 16.99
CA ASN A 434 10.70 26.75 17.13
C ASN A 434 10.27 28.02 16.38
N ASP A 435 10.89 28.31 15.24
CA ASP A 435 10.49 29.41 14.37
C ASP A 435 9.33 29.06 13.42
N GLY A 436 9.00 27.77 13.32
CA GLY A 436 7.91 27.21 12.53
C GLY A 436 8.33 26.65 11.17
N LEU A 437 9.62 26.58 10.87
CA LEU A 437 10.20 25.76 9.81
C LEU A 437 10.75 24.45 10.41
N TYR A 438 10.60 23.36 9.68
CA TYR A 438 11.26 22.11 10.04
C TYR A 438 12.69 22.13 9.49
N ASN A 439 13.60 21.41 10.14
CA ASN A 439 15.02 21.42 9.84
C ASN A 439 15.34 21.20 8.34
N TYR A 440 14.67 20.27 7.66
CA TYR A 440 14.85 20.01 6.21
C TYR A 440 14.46 21.20 5.30
N ARG A 441 13.79 22.21 5.85
CA ARG A 441 13.41 23.45 5.16
C ARG A 441 14.05 24.68 5.79
N ASP A 442 14.97 24.49 6.72
CA ASP A 442 15.59 25.56 7.49
C ASP A 442 17.12 25.52 7.41
N VAL A 443 17.62 26.51 6.69
CA VAL A 443 19.05 26.74 6.48
C VAL A 443 19.83 27.05 7.77
N ASP A 444 19.17 27.24 8.92
CA ASP A 444 19.72 27.55 10.25
C ASP A 444 18.90 26.85 11.35
N SER A 445 18.87 25.51 11.34
CA SER A 445 17.97 24.67 12.16
C SER A 445 17.93 25.04 13.65
N ASP A 446 19.04 25.49 14.23
CA ASP A 446 19.15 25.81 15.66
C ASP A 446 19.00 27.31 16.00
N GLY A 447 18.83 28.14 14.97
CA GLY A 447 18.60 29.57 15.04
C GLY A 447 19.79 30.37 15.60
N ASP A 448 21.02 29.87 15.46
CA ASP A 448 22.21 30.51 16.00
C ASP A 448 22.85 31.55 15.04
N GLN A 449 22.29 31.71 13.83
CA GLN A 449 22.71 32.58 12.72
C GLN A 449 23.89 32.06 11.90
N PHE A 450 24.29 30.81 12.11
CA PHE A 450 25.12 30.12 11.16
C PHE A 450 24.23 29.30 10.24
N ASN A 451 24.79 28.37 9.49
CA ASN A 451 24.02 27.70 8.47
C ASN A 451 24.47 26.25 8.45
N ASP A 452 23.52 25.35 8.35
CA ASP A 452 23.71 23.93 8.63
C ASP A 452 24.85 23.33 7.80
N LYS A 453 25.02 23.75 6.55
CA LYS A 453 26.19 23.41 5.71
C LYS A 453 27.56 23.71 6.34
N LEU A 454 27.67 24.77 7.14
CA LEU A 454 28.88 25.19 7.84
C LEU A 454 29.05 24.50 9.19
N GLU A 455 27.96 23.97 9.73
CA GLU A 455 27.85 23.30 11.01
C GLU A 455 27.78 21.76 10.92
N ASN A 456 27.72 21.16 9.72
CA ASN A 456 27.59 19.70 9.56
C ASN A 456 28.82 18.90 10.08
N GLY A 457 28.87 18.69 11.39
CA GLY A 457 29.87 17.95 12.12
C GLY A 457 29.85 18.24 13.62
N ASP A 458 30.29 17.27 14.42
CA ASP A 458 30.53 17.42 15.86
C ASP A 458 31.93 18.03 16.08
N PHE A 459 32.03 19.37 16.06
CA PHE A 459 33.33 20.03 16.07
C PHE A 459 33.96 20.13 17.47
N ASP A 460 33.16 20.00 18.52
CA ASP A 460 33.65 20.02 19.91
C ASP A 460 33.70 18.66 20.60
N ASN A 461 33.28 17.61 19.90
CA ASN A 461 33.29 16.20 20.29
C ASN A 461 32.38 15.90 21.49
N ASP A 462 31.22 16.57 21.58
CA ASP A 462 30.21 16.31 22.61
C ASP A 462 29.26 15.16 22.24
N GLY A 463 29.31 14.71 20.99
CA GLY A 463 28.52 13.61 20.43
C GLY A 463 27.25 14.05 19.72
N ILE A 464 27.01 15.35 19.57
CA ILE A 464 25.90 15.93 18.82
C ILE A 464 26.47 16.76 17.66
N ASN A 465 25.76 16.79 16.53
CA ASN A 465 26.18 17.60 15.40
C ASN A 465 25.93 19.09 15.73
N ASP A 466 26.89 19.96 15.44
CA ASP A 466 26.79 21.38 15.79
C ASP A 466 25.54 22.04 15.14
N ARG A 467 25.06 21.56 13.98
CA ARG A 467 23.82 22.06 13.33
C ARG A 467 22.56 21.84 14.18
N LEU A 468 22.64 20.96 15.18
CA LEU A 468 21.53 20.58 16.05
C LEU A 468 21.63 21.22 17.44
N GLN A 469 22.51 22.20 17.65
CA GLN A 469 22.79 22.75 18.98
C GLN A 469 23.10 24.24 18.97
N PRO A 470 22.25 25.09 19.58
CA PRO A 470 22.45 26.52 19.55
C PRO A 470 23.74 26.91 20.29
N GLU A 471 24.71 27.39 19.53
CA GLU A 471 26.09 27.64 19.97
C GLU A 471 26.47 29.12 19.82
N GLU A 472 27.21 29.69 20.76
CA GLU A 472 27.76 31.05 20.57
C GLU A 472 29.04 30.98 19.70
N GLY A 473 28.88 30.77 18.39
CA GLY A 473 29.89 31.05 17.36
C GLY A 473 30.42 29.84 16.58
N LEU A 474 30.49 29.99 15.25
CA LEU A 474 31.03 29.04 14.27
C LEU A 474 32.27 28.25 14.74
N LYS A 475 32.09 26.96 15.02
CA LYS A 475 33.16 26.01 15.35
C LYS A 475 33.69 25.32 14.10
N THR A 476 34.44 26.03 13.26
CA THR A 476 34.93 25.42 12.00
C THR A 476 35.87 24.22 12.22
N ALA A 477 35.84 23.24 11.31
CA ALA A 477 36.78 22.11 11.16
C ALA A 477 38.28 22.48 11.22
N VAL A 478 38.61 23.77 11.07
CA VAL A 478 39.94 24.30 11.36
C VAL A 478 40.11 24.40 12.88
N SER A 479 40.50 23.29 13.50
CA SER A 479 41.19 23.28 14.79
C SER A 479 42.50 24.09 14.69
N GLY A 480 42.38 25.41 14.78
CA GLY A 480 43.46 26.33 14.45
C GLY A 480 43.45 27.58 15.30
N VAL A 481 43.82 27.45 16.59
CA VAL A 481 44.46 28.52 17.39
C VAL A 481 43.90 29.93 17.13
N GLY A 482 42.58 30.10 17.25
CA GLY A 482 41.90 31.36 16.96
C GLY A 482 41.17 31.98 18.15
N SER A 483 40.74 31.17 19.12
CA SER A 483 40.19 31.69 20.37
C SER A 483 41.33 32.30 21.18
N PHE A 484 41.45 33.62 21.12
CA PHE A 484 42.29 34.38 22.03
C PHE A 484 41.70 34.25 23.43
N GLU A 485 42.12 33.20 24.15
CA GLU A 485 41.93 33.16 25.58
C GLU A 485 42.43 34.47 26.22
N PRO A 486 41.70 35.05 27.19
CA PRO A 486 42.10 36.29 27.87
C PRO A 486 43.39 36.14 28.71
N VAL A 487 44.03 34.97 28.70
CA VAL A 487 45.29 34.71 29.40
C VAL A 487 46.47 35.53 28.83
N LEU A 488 46.42 35.97 27.56
CA LEU A 488 47.46 36.87 27.02
C LEU A 488 47.32 38.33 27.55
N SER A 489 46.13 38.72 28.01
CA SER A 489 45.87 40.01 28.65
C SER A 489 46.49 40.12 30.05
N LEU A 490 46.86 38.99 30.66
CA LEU A 490 47.57 38.92 31.95
C LEU A 490 49.09 38.98 31.83
N LEU A 491 49.65 38.79 30.62
CA LEU A 491 51.10 38.88 30.38
C LEU A 491 51.59 40.30 30.05
N LEU A 492 50.74 41.17 29.52
CA LEU A 492 51.08 42.59 29.28
C LEU A 492 51.34 43.39 30.58
N PRO A 493 50.55 43.25 31.66
CA PRO A 493 50.85 43.88 32.95
C PRO A 493 52.10 43.32 33.62
N LEU A 494 52.40 42.03 33.42
CA LEU A 494 53.56 41.35 34.03
C LEU A 494 54.89 41.76 33.36
N LEU A 495 54.88 41.99 32.05
CA LEU A 495 56.02 42.55 31.30
C LEU A 495 56.25 44.06 31.59
N LEU A 496 55.19 44.80 31.94
CA LEU A 496 55.29 46.19 32.42
C LEU A 496 55.80 46.29 33.86
N LEU A 497 55.55 45.28 34.71
CA LEU A 497 56.08 45.19 36.07
C LEU A 497 57.55 44.75 36.13
N LEU A 498 58.04 44.02 35.13
CA LEU A 498 59.46 43.64 35.01
C LEU A 498 60.35 44.73 34.38
N ARG A 499 59.78 45.80 33.80
CA ARG A 499 60.55 46.95 33.29
C ARG A 499 60.82 48.03 34.35
N ARG A 500 60.29 47.88 35.57
CA ARG A 500 60.36 48.90 36.64
C ARG A 500 61.01 48.39 37.93
N ARG A 501 62.13 47.67 37.82
CA ARG A 501 63.15 47.56 38.89
C ARG A 501 64.55 47.55 38.28
N ARG A 502 65.12 48.75 38.14
CA ARG A 502 66.54 49.01 38.38
C ARG A 502 66.67 49.57 39.79
#